data_AF-A0A3D4QSH5-F1
#
_entry.id   AF-A0A3D4QSH5-F1
#
_cell.length_a   1.000
_cell.length_b   1.000
_cell.length_c   1.000
_cell.angle_alpha   90.00
_cell.angle_beta   90.00
_cell.angle_gamma   90.00
#
_symmetry.space_group_name_H-M   'P 1'
#
loop_
_entity.id
_entity.type
_entity.pdbx_description
1 polymer ?
#
loop_
_entity_poly.entity_id
_entity_poly.type
_entity_poly.pdbx_seq_one_letter_code
_entity_poly.pdbx_strand_id
1 'polypeptide(L)'
;ISERYDTPVLFKMCTRIAHSQSVVETGQRMKMPLKSYKKNIPKYVMMPGNAKGRHPIIEQRTRDLISYAETTALNRVEPGDTKLGIITSS
;
A
#
# COMPACT_ATOMS: atom_id res chain seq x y z
N ILE A 1 2.80 2.27 1.78
CA ILE A 1 1.43 1.78 2.11
C ILE A 1 1.52 0.52 2.97
N SER A 2 2.16 -0.55 2.47
CA SER A 2 2.33 -1.83 3.18
C SER A 2 2.83 -1.69 4.62
N GLU A 3 3.93 -0.97 4.82
CA GLU A 3 4.59 -0.80 6.13
C GLU A 3 3.77 0.07 7.09
N ARG A 4 3.03 1.04 6.54
CA ARG A 4 2.21 1.97 7.33
C ARG A 4 0.96 1.31 7.88
N TYR A 5 0.33 0.44 7.09
CA TYR A 5 -0.94 -0.23 7.44
C TYR A 5 -0.76 -1.71 7.78
N ASP A 6 0.47 -2.20 7.91
CA ASP A 6 0.81 -3.58 8.29
C ASP A 6 0.04 -4.63 7.45
N THR A 7 -0.04 -4.38 6.13
CA THR A 7 -0.87 -5.17 5.20
C THR A 7 -0.12 -5.47 3.92
N PRO A 8 -0.08 -6.74 3.48
CA PRO A 8 0.48 -7.05 2.17
C PRO A 8 -0.33 -6.35 1.08
N VAL A 9 0.37 -5.66 0.19
CA VAL A 9 -0.23 -5.01 -0.97
C VAL A 9 0.16 -5.79 -2.22
N LEU A 10 -0.79 -5.99 -3.12
CA LEU A 10 -0.50 -6.49 -4.45
C LEU A 10 -0.05 -5.31 -5.32
N PHE A 11 1.21 -5.32 -5.75
CA PHE A 11 1.69 -4.35 -6.71
C PHE A 11 1.50 -4.90 -8.13
N LYS A 12 0.47 -4.43 -8.82
CA LYS A 12 0.18 -4.82 -10.20
C LYS A 12 1.12 -4.05 -11.14
N MET A 13 2.01 -4.76 -11.82
CA MET A 13 2.86 -4.19 -12.86
C MET A 13 2.30 -4.48 -14.25
N CYS A 14 2.52 -3.56 -15.19
CA CYS A 14 2.23 -3.77 -16.60
C CYS A 14 3.50 -4.20 -17.33
N THR A 15 3.39 -5.17 -18.24
CA THR A 15 4.54 -5.72 -19.00
C THR A 15 5.30 -4.64 -19.77
N ARG A 16 4.60 -3.63 -20.30
CA ARG A 16 5.21 -2.46 -20.94
C ARG A 16 6.23 -1.75 -20.03
N ILE A 17 5.92 -1.58 -18.74
CA ILE A 17 6.82 -0.93 -17.77
C ILE A 17 7.97 -1.88 -17.41
N ALA A 18 7.66 -3.16 -17.19
CA ALA A 18 8.66 -4.16 -16.81
C ALA A 18 9.72 -4.41 -17.91
N HIS A 19 9.36 -4.24 -19.19
CA HIS A 19 10.25 -4.46 -20.33
C HIS A 19 10.83 -3.18 -20.93
N SER A 20 10.48 -2.00 -20.41
CA SER A 20 11.02 -0.72 -20.91
C SER A 20 12.28 -0.33 -20.14
N GLN A 21 13.29 0.15 -20.85
CA GLN A 21 14.42 0.87 -20.25
C GLN A 21 14.10 2.36 -20.28
N SER A 22 14.15 3.00 -19.12
CA SER A 22 13.93 4.45 -18.96
C SER A 22 15.12 5.07 -18.24
N VAL A 23 15.36 6.36 -18.49
CA VAL A 23 16.38 7.13 -17.76
C VAL A 23 15.96 7.22 -16.30
N VAL A 24 16.88 6.92 -15.38
CA VAL A 24 16.65 6.98 -13.93
C VAL A 24 17.69 7.86 -13.27
N GLU A 25 17.30 8.58 -12.22
CA GLU A 25 18.24 9.27 -11.34
C GLU A 25 18.81 8.28 -10.32
N THR A 26 20.13 8.21 -10.24
CA THR A 26 20.80 7.32 -9.27
C THR A 26 20.86 8.00 -7.90
N GLY A 27 20.39 7.28 -6.87
CA GLY A 27 20.46 7.73 -5.47
C GLY A 27 21.50 6.95 -4.67
N GLN A 28 21.90 7.50 -3.51
CA GLN A 28 22.71 6.76 -2.57
C GLN A 28 21.90 5.62 -1.93
N ARG A 29 22.50 4.43 -1.85
CA ARG A 29 21.89 3.30 -1.17
C ARG A 29 21.78 3.59 0.33
N MET A 30 20.56 3.76 0.84
CA MET A 30 20.33 3.80 2.28
C MET A 30 20.52 2.39 2.88
N LYS A 31 21.49 2.24 3.79
CA LYS A 31 21.60 1.04 4.63
C LYS A 31 20.47 1.08 5.67
N MET A 32 19.41 0.32 5.46
CA MET A 32 18.42 0.09 6.51
C MET A 32 19.00 -0.90 7.54
N PRO A 33 18.90 -0.61 8.86
CA PRO A 33 19.31 -1.56 9.88
C PRO A 33 18.46 -2.83 9.79
N LEU A 34 19.06 -3.98 10.11
CA LEU A 34 18.33 -5.23 10.22
C LEU A 34 17.29 -5.09 11.35
N LYS A 35 16.01 -5.30 11.03
CA LYS A 35 14.98 -5.33 12.07
C LYS A 35 15.15 -6.59 12.92
N SER A 36 15.21 -6.45 14.24
CA SER A 36 15.25 -7.58 15.17
C SER A 36 14.03 -8.46 14.96
N TYR A 37 14.23 -9.78 14.77
CA TYR A 37 13.12 -10.71 14.69
C TYR A 37 12.42 -10.82 16.06
N LYS A 38 11.14 -10.43 16.11
CA LYS A 38 10.29 -10.60 17.30
C LYS A 38 9.21 -11.64 16.99
N LYS A 39 9.24 -12.76 17.71
CA LYS A 39 8.21 -13.80 17.58
C LYS A 39 6.89 -13.28 18.14
N ASN A 40 5.96 -12.94 17.24
CA ASN A 40 4.63 -12.43 17.61
C ASN A 40 3.54 -13.40 17.09
N ILE A 41 3.33 -14.49 17.82
CA ILE A 41 2.33 -15.51 17.48
C ILE A 41 0.92 -14.92 17.37
N PRO A 42 0.45 -14.04 18.29
CA PRO A 42 -0.88 -13.42 18.19
C PRO A 42 -1.08 -12.57 16.93
N LYS A 43 0.01 -12.04 16.35
CA LYS A 43 -0.04 -11.27 15.10
C LYS A 43 -0.01 -12.14 13.86
N TYR A 44 0.86 -13.15 13.84
CA TYR A 44 1.19 -13.86 12.60
C TYR A 44 0.45 -15.20 12.45
N VAL A 45 -0.11 -15.74 13.53
CA VAL A 45 -0.85 -17.01 13.49
C VAL A 45 -2.32 -16.74 13.77
N MET A 46 -3.16 -16.86 12.74
CA MET A 46 -4.60 -16.59 12.80
C MET A 46 -5.40 -17.79 13.32
N MET A 47 -5.05 -18.29 14.51
CA MET A 47 -5.90 -19.24 15.24
C MET A 47 -7.16 -18.52 15.76
N PRO A 48 -8.30 -19.21 15.97
CA PRO A 48 -9.56 -18.59 16.37
C PRO A 48 -9.46 -17.63 17.58
N GLY A 49 -8.63 -17.96 18.58
CA GLY A 49 -8.38 -17.08 19.73
C GLY A 49 -7.70 -15.75 19.36
N ASN A 50 -6.73 -15.78 18.45
CA ASN A 50 -6.02 -14.59 17.98
C ASN A 50 -6.88 -13.78 16.99
N ALA A 51 -7.68 -14.46 16.17
CA ALA A 51 -8.55 -13.85 15.17
C ALA A 51 -9.59 -12.91 15.81
N LYS A 52 -10.19 -13.30 16.94
CA LYS A 52 -11.15 -12.46 17.68
C LYS A 52 -10.55 -11.11 18.07
N GLY A 53 -9.33 -11.10 18.63
CA GLY A 53 -8.64 -9.87 19.01
C GLY A 53 -8.13 -9.06 17.80
N ARG A 54 -7.90 -9.72 16.66
CA ARG A 54 -7.40 -9.09 15.43
C ARG A 54 -8.49 -8.51 14.55
N HIS A 55 -9.72 -8.97 14.67
CA HIS A 55 -10.83 -8.52 13.83
C HIS A 55 -11.08 -7.00 13.94
N PRO A 56 -11.16 -6.39 15.14
CA PRO A 56 -11.34 -4.93 15.25
C PRO A 56 -10.16 -4.14 14.66
N ILE A 57 -8.95 -4.68 14.76
CA ILE A 57 -7.74 -4.05 14.19
C ILE A 57 -7.82 -4.04 12.66
N ILE A 58 -8.30 -5.13 12.06
CA ILE A 58 -8.49 -5.23 10.61
C ILE A 58 -9.57 -4.25 10.14
N GLU A 59 -10.67 -4.12 10.87
CA GLU A 59 -11.74 -3.16 10.55
C GLU A 59 -11.24 -1.72 10.62
N GLN A 60 -10.55 -1.35 11.70
CA GLN A 60 -10.00 0.00 11.85
C GLN A 60 -9.01 0.32 10.73
N ARG A 61 -8.10 -0.62 10.44
CA ARG A 61 -7.16 -0.51 9.33
C ARG A 61 -7.86 -0.32 7.98
N THR A 62 -8.97 -1.00 7.73
CA THR A 62 -9.77 -0.79 6.51
C THR A 62 -10.33 0.63 6.47
N ARG A 63 -10.84 1.16 7.58
CA ARG A 63 -11.30 2.56 7.67
C ARG A 63 -10.15 3.54 7.41
N ASP A 64 -8.98 3.29 7.97
CA ASP A 64 -7.80 4.14 7.78
C ASP A 64 -7.31 4.12 6.33
N LEU A 65 -7.41 2.98 5.64
CA LEU A 65 -7.09 2.87 4.22
C LEU A 65 -8.10 3.61 3.33
N ILE A 66 -9.39 3.57 3.68
CA ILE A 66 -10.44 4.33 2.99
C ILE A 66 -10.18 5.83 3.14
N SER A 67 -9.94 6.32 4.36
CA SER A 67 -9.65 7.74 4.60
C SER A 67 -8.36 8.20 3.91
N TYR A 68 -7.35 7.33 3.84
CA TYR A 68 -6.15 7.58 3.07
C TYR A 68 -6.40 7.64 1.56
N ALA A 69 -7.30 6.81 1.02
CA ALA A 69 -7.65 6.84 -0.40
C ALA A 69 -8.24 8.19 -0.83
N GLU A 70 -8.99 8.86 0.05
CA GLU A 70 -9.56 10.19 -0.23
C GLU A 70 -8.54 11.33 -0.20
N THR A 71 -7.44 11.17 0.52
CA THR A 71 -6.47 12.26 0.79
C THR A 71 -5.10 12.05 0.18
N THR A 72 -4.87 10.90 -0.47
CA THR A 72 -3.58 10.52 -1.03
C THR A 72 -3.22 11.34 -2.26
N ALA A 73 -1.97 11.83 -2.32
CA ALA A 73 -1.41 12.49 -3.50
C ALA A 73 -1.24 11.58 -4.73
N LEU A 74 -1.55 10.27 -4.59
CA LEU A 74 -1.61 9.33 -5.70
C LEU A 74 -2.83 9.57 -6.59
N ASN A 75 -3.95 10.02 -5.99
CA ASN A 75 -5.14 10.41 -6.73
C ASN A 75 -4.97 11.87 -7.14
N ARG A 76 -5.00 12.12 -8.45
CA ARG A 76 -4.82 13.45 -9.02
C ARG A 76 -6.03 13.78 -9.87
N VAL A 77 -6.51 15.01 -9.72
CA VAL A 77 -7.56 15.57 -10.57
C VAL A 77 -6.89 16.56 -11.49
N GLU A 78 -6.84 16.25 -12.78
CA GLU A 78 -6.38 17.17 -13.80
C GLU A 78 -7.59 17.97 -14.30
N PRO A 79 -7.58 19.31 -14.19
CA PRO A 79 -8.70 20.13 -14.60
C PRO A 79 -8.86 20.08 -16.13
N GLY A 80 -10.04 19.67 -16.59
CA GLY A 80 -10.42 19.59 -18.01
C GLY A 80 -11.85 20.09 -18.24
N ASP A 81 -12.44 19.76 -19.39
CA ASP A 81 -13.84 20.05 -19.67
C ASP A 81 -14.77 19.23 -18.73
N THR A 82 -15.74 19.87 -18.09
CA THR A 82 -16.68 19.23 -17.15
C THR A 82 -17.74 18.37 -17.85
N LYS A 83 -17.78 18.35 -19.18
CA LYS A 83 -18.72 17.53 -19.96
C LYS A 83 -18.41 16.03 -19.95
N LEU A 84 -17.15 15.64 -19.68
CA LEU A 84 -16.73 14.23 -19.65
C LEU A 84 -15.70 13.99 -18.53
N GLY A 85 -16.01 13.08 -17.60
CA GLY A 85 -15.07 12.62 -16.58
C GLY A 85 -14.40 11.32 -17.00
N ILE A 86 -13.07 11.26 -16.92
CA ILE A 86 -12.30 10.04 -17.16
C ILE A 86 -11.69 9.58 -15.83
N ILE A 87 -11.98 8.35 -15.44
CA ILE A 87 -11.35 7.68 -14.30
C ILE A 87 -10.46 6.59 -14.88
N THR A 88 -9.16 6.67 -14.60
CA THR A 88 -8.19 5.70 -15.06
C THR A 88 -7.34 5.20 -13.89
N SER A 89 -7.00 3.92 -13.93
CA SER A 89 -5.98 3.30 -13.11
C SER A 89 -4.97 2.70 -14.07
N SER A 90 -3.72 3.14 -13.98
CA SER A 90 -2.62 2.56 -14.77
C SER A 90 -2.29 1.13 -14.35
#